data_AF-A0A4V1D6C2-F1
#
_entry.id   AF-A0A4V1D6C2-F1
#
_cell.length_a   1.000
_cell.length_b   1.000
_cell.length_c   1.000
_cell.angle_alpha   90.00
_cell.angle_beta   90.00
_cell.angle_gamma   90.00
#
_symmetry.space_group_name_H-M   'P 1'
#
loop_
_entity.id
_entity.type
_entity.pdbx_description
1 polymer ?
#
loop_
_entity_poly.entity_id
_entity_poly.type
_entity_poly.pdbx_seq_one_letter_code
_entity_poly.pdbx_strand_id
1 'polypeptide(L)'
;MKPVNIKTTRQKEVRRLRKRQSKIRTLNRDLGYIELDKPIRHGWYKEIIITEKADRYKNKAAILEIYDKTERYYWGRTKEKAEKKWLDQTSKHLIYNDFPTISKKQFNKLSFKAQCLCTAFQFRNNFKKLKIRFYIRLPKGAYRIKHARAYITHRKRIDPLLDSEWDLIAQQLEKPEYYTIAKSYYKYRDNWHLSEYKQKKLQTKKHLKALKKHNLKDVINDTILWERN
;
A
#
# COMPACT_ATOMS: atom_id res chain seq x y z
N MET A 1 1.74 49.88 -18.34
CA MET A 1 1.62 48.41 -18.15
C MET A 1 0.48 48.13 -17.16
N LYS A 2 -0.40 47.16 -17.43
CA LYS A 2 -1.47 46.79 -16.48
C LYS A 2 -0.87 46.03 -15.28
N PRO A 3 -1.35 46.27 -14.04
CA PRO A 3 -0.83 45.60 -12.86
C PRO A 3 -1.07 44.09 -12.93
N VAL A 4 -0.08 43.31 -12.48
CA VAL A 4 -0.16 41.84 -12.46
C VAL A 4 -1.22 41.41 -11.44
N ASN A 5 -2.14 40.54 -11.87
CA ASN A 5 -3.21 40.03 -11.02
C ASN A 5 -2.64 39.29 -9.78
N ILE A 6 -3.03 39.73 -8.58
CA ILE A 6 -2.60 39.16 -7.29
C ILE A 6 -2.89 37.65 -7.20
N LYS A 7 -3.94 37.15 -7.86
CA LYS A 7 -4.23 35.71 -7.88
C LYS A 7 -3.19 34.93 -8.66
N THR A 8 -2.67 35.48 -9.77
CA THR A 8 -1.68 34.78 -10.59
C THR A 8 -0.30 34.80 -9.96
N THR A 9 0.06 35.85 -9.22
CA THR A 9 1.29 35.90 -8.41
C THR A 9 1.26 34.86 -7.29
N ARG A 10 0.18 34.83 -6.49
CA ARG A 10 -0.02 33.83 -5.43
C ARG A 10 0.00 32.39 -5.95
N GLN A 11 -0.60 32.14 -7.12
CA GLN A 11 -0.53 30.81 -7.76
C GLN A 11 0.89 30.40 -8.15
N LYS A 12 1.69 31.34 -8.70
CA LYS A 12 3.09 31.07 -9.04
C LYS A 12 3.92 30.78 -7.79
N GLU A 13 3.66 31.48 -6.70
CA GLU A 13 4.33 31.28 -5.42
C GLU A 13 4.00 29.91 -4.80
N VAL A 14 2.72 29.53 -4.74
CA VAL A 14 2.30 28.19 -4.30
C VAL A 14 2.97 27.09 -5.11
N ARG A 15 3.09 27.27 -6.44
CA ARG A 15 3.83 26.33 -7.31
C ARG A 15 5.32 26.26 -6.95
N ARG A 16 5.96 27.39 -6.66
CA ARG A 16 7.38 27.43 -6.24
C ARG A 16 7.58 26.70 -4.91
N LEU A 17 6.73 26.98 -3.91
CA LEU A 17 6.75 26.32 -2.60
C LEU A 17 6.58 24.80 -2.72
N ARG A 18 5.62 24.33 -3.53
CA ARG A 18 5.42 22.90 -3.80
C ARG A 18 6.61 22.25 -4.50
N LYS A 19 7.22 22.94 -5.47
CA LYS A 19 8.45 22.48 -6.12
C LYS A 19 9.58 22.36 -5.09
N ARG A 20 9.69 23.31 -4.16
CA ARG A 20 10.70 23.27 -3.09
C ARG A 20 10.44 22.11 -2.13
N GLN A 21 9.20 21.89 -1.67
CA GLN A 21 8.84 20.69 -0.91
C GLN A 21 9.26 19.41 -1.63
N SER A 22 8.96 19.27 -2.94
CA SER A 22 9.40 18.09 -3.69
C SER A 22 10.92 17.92 -3.69
N LYS A 23 11.69 19.01 -3.80
CA LYS A 23 13.15 18.98 -3.71
C LYS A 23 13.63 18.57 -2.32
N ILE A 24 13.07 19.16 -1.26
CA ILE A 24 13.37 18.79 0.13
C ILE A 24 13.11 17.30 0.36
N ARG A 25 11.99 16.76 -0.15
CA ARG A 25 11.69 15.32 -0.06
C ARG A 25 12.74 14.45 -0.75
N THR A 26 13.23 14.88 -1.91
CA THR A 26 14.31 14.19 -2.62
C THR A 26 15.61 14.26 -1.81
N LEU A 27 16.01 15.43 -1.33
CA LEU A 27 17.20 15.61 -0.48
C LEU A 27 17.10 14.75 0.79
N ASN A 28 15.98 14.79 1.49
CA ASN A 28 15.70 13.97 2.68
C ASN A 28 15.71 12.46 2.40
N ARG A 29 15.52 12.03 1.14
CA ARG A 29 15.67 10.63 0.74
C ARG A 29 17.12 10.30 0.44
N ASP A 30 17.82 11.21 -0.23
CA ASP A 30 19.20 11.05 -0.68
C ASP A 30 20.20 11.13 0.49
N LEU A 31 19.83 11.74 1.63
CA LEU A 31 20.58 11.65 2.89
C LEU A 31 20.83 10.19 3.35
N GLY A 32 19.97 9.25 2.95
CA GLY A 32 20.14 7.84 3.25
C GLY A 32 19.98 7.46 4.73
N TYR A 33 20.66 6.40 5.11
CA TYR A 33 20.56 5.78 6.43
C TYR A 33 21.94 5.62 7.09
N ILE A 34 21.96 5.61 8.42
CA ILE A 34 23.13 5.30 9.24
C ILE A 34 22.89 3.94 9.90
N GLU A 35 23.89 3.07 9.84
CA GLU A 35 23.91 1.82 10.59
C GLU A 35 24.01 2.11 12.09
N LEU A 36 23.19 1.41 12.88
CA LEU A 36 23.19 1.53 14.32
C LEU A 36 24.21 0.57 14.92
N ASP A 37 25.02 1.05 15.87
CA ASP A 37 25.97 0.21 16.62
C ASP A 37 25.30 -0.99 17.29
N LYS A 38 24.03 -0.82 17.71
CA LYS A 38 23.22 -1.89 18.28
C LYS A 38 21.84 -1.93 17.63
N PRO A 39 21.38 -3.11 17.19
CA PRO A 39 20.05 -3.27 16.60
C PRO A 39 18.95 -3.00 17.63
N ILE A 40 17.98 -2.16 17.26
CA ILE A 40 16.86 -1.82 18.14
C ILE A 40 15.70 -2.78 17.86
N ARG A 41 15.19 -3.44 18.90
CA ARG A 41 14.03 -4.34 18.76
C ARG A 41 12.81 -3.55 18.30
N HIS A 42 12.24 -3.97 17.18
CA HIS A 42 11.12 -3.26 16.53
C HIS A 42 9.84 -4.11 16.45
N GLY A 43 9.96 -5.44 16.50
CA GLY A 43 8.77 -6.30 16.52
C GLY A 43 9.09 -7.77 16.27
N TRP A 44 8.22 -8.40 15.47
CA TRP A 44 8.30 -9.78 15.06
C TRP A 44 8.03 -9.95 13.57
N TYR A 45 8.75 -10.86 12.93
CA TYR A 45 8.43 -11.40 11.63
C TYR A 45 7.75 -12.77 11.81
N LYS A 46 6.76 -13.06 10.98
CA LYS A 46 6.40 -14.44 10.64
C LYS A 46 6.99 -14.73 9.27
N GLU A 47 7.93 -15.66 9.19
CA GLU A 47 8.77 -15.87 8.02
C GLU A 47 8.83 -17.34 7.60
N ILE A 48 9.08 -17.55 6.31
CA ILE A 48 9.34 -18.86 5.70
C ILE A 48 10.84 -19.05 5.62
N ILE A 49 11.31 -20.21 6.05
CA ILE A 49 12.72 -20.58 6.00
C ILE A 49 12.83 -21.90 5.29
N ILE A 50 13.71 -21.95 4.29
CA ILE A 50 14.11 -23.21 3.67
C ILE A 50 14.95 -24.00 4.66
N THR A 51 14.61 -25.26 4.83
CA THR A 51 15.35 -26.20 5.68
C THR A 51 16.45 -26.87 4.87
N GLU A 52 17.47 -27.42 5.53
CA GLU A 52 18.52 -28.22 4.91
C GLU A 52 17.97 -29.44 4.15
N LYS A 53 16.78 -29.93 4.55
CA LYS A 53 16.10 -31.03 3.85
C LYS A 53 15.72 -30.68 2.41
N ALA A 54 15.64 -29.40 2.05
CA ALA A 54 15.44 -28.97 0.67
C ALA A 54 16.52 -29.51 -0.28
N ASP A 55 17.73 -29.78 0.25
CA ASP A 55 18.86 -30.26 -0.55
C ASP A 55 18.71 -31.69 -1.03
N ARG A 56 17.85 -32.48 -0.37
CA ARG A 56 17.56 -33.87 -0.75
C ARG A 56 16.72 -33.97 -2.02
N TYR A 57 16.09 -32.88 -2.45
CA TYR A 57 15.20 -32.90 -3.60
C TYR A 57 15.96 -32.58 -4.89
N LYS A 58 15.76 -33.41 -5.92
CA LYS A 58 16.29 -33.20 -7.29
C LYS A 58 15.95 -31.81 -7.86
N ASN A 59 14.84 -31.23 -7.41
CA ASN A 59 14.36 -29.91 -7.85
C ASN A 59 14.82 -28.76 -6.94
N LYS A 60 15.87 -28.91 -6.12
CA LYS A 60 16.41 -27.88 -5.19
C LYS A 60 16.51 -26.50 -5.84
N ALA A 61 17.10 -26.41 -7.02
CA ALA A 61 17.28 -25.13 -7.73
C ALA A 61 15.94 -24.41 -8.00
N ALA A 62 14.92 -25.17 -8.41
CA ALA A 62 13.59 -24.63 -8.64
C ALA A 62 12.89 -24.21 -7.33
N ILE A 63 13.12 -24.93 -6.23
CA ILE A 63 12.60 -24.57 -4.91
C ILE A 63 13.19 -23.23 -4.42
N LEU A 64 14.51 -23.07 -4.56
CA LEU A 64 15.22 -21.83 -4.19
C LEU A 64 14.75 -20.64 -5.05
N GLU A 65 14.60 -20.85 -6.36
CA GLU A 65 14.10 -19.81 -7.27
C GLU A 65 12.70 -19.32 -6.87
N ILE A 66 11.79 -20.25 -6.57
CA ILE A 66 10.43 -19.93 -6.11
C ILE A 66 10.50 -19.13 -4.81
N TYR A 67 11.26 -19.62 -3.84
CA TYR A 67 11.45 -18.95 -2.55
C TYR A 67 11.96 -17.51 -2.74
N ASP A 68 12.86 -17.32 -3.70
CA ASP A 68 13.41 -16.01 -3.99
C ASP A 68 12.40 -15.01 -4.55
N LYS A 69 11.43 -15.48 -5.33
CA LYS A 69 10.38 -14.64 -5.93
C LYS A 69 9.16 -14.44 -5.03
N THR A 70 9.02 -15.23 -3.96
CA THR A 70 7.88 -15.13 -3.02
C THR A 70 8.09 -14.09 -1.93
N GLU A 71 7.00 -13.52 -1.42
CA GLU A 71 7.03 -12.71 -0.20
C GLU A 71 7.28 -13.62 1.01
N ARG A 72 8.46 -13.48 1.63
CA ARG A 72 8.98 -14.46 2.60
C ARG A 72 8.53 -14.21 4.03
N TYR A 73 8.18 -12.98 4.37
CA TYR A 73 7.92 -12.57 5.74
C TYR A 73 6.87 -11.47 5.86
N TYR A 74 6.19 -11.45 7.00
CA TYR A 74 5.27 -10.38 7.37
C TYR A 74 5.67 -9.80 8.73
N TRP A 75 5.81 -8.48 8.79
CA TRP A 75 6.17 -7.77 10.01
C TRP A 75 4.94 -7.39 10.85
N GLY A 76 5.02 -7.61 12.15
CA GLY A 76 4.08 -7.11 13.14
C GLY A 76 4.79 -6.58 14.39
N ARG A 77 4.19 -5.59 15.05
CA ARG A 77 4.71 -5.04 16.32
C ARG A 77 4.76 -6.11 17.42
N THR A 78 3.75 -6.98 17.46
CA THR A 78 3.66 -8.15 18.36
C THR A 78 3.59 -9.43 17.54
N LYS A 79 3.86 -10.57 18.19
CA LYS A 79 3.78 -11.91 17.57
C LYS A 79 2.38 -12.17 16.99
N GLU A 80 1.34 -11.84 17.75
CA GLU A 80 -0.07 -11.95 17.34
C GLU A 80 -0.41 -11.05 16.15
N LYS A 81 0.12 -9.82 16.10
CA LYS A 81 -0.13 -8.93 14.94
C LYS A 81 0.57 -9.45 13.68
N ALA A 82 1.74 -10.07 13.81
CA ALA A 82 2.39 -10.72 12.68
C ALA A 82 1.59 -11.94 12.21
N GLU A 83 1.07 -12.74 13.15
CA GLU A 83 0.18 -13.87 12.88
C GLU A 83 -1.11 -13.43 12.18
N LYS A 84 -1.79 -12.41 12.70
CA LYS A 84 -3.02 -11.87 12.11
C LYS A 84 -2.80 -11.39 10.68
N LYS A 85 -1.69 -10.68 10.41
CA LYS A 85 -1.36 -10.25 9.04
C LYS A 85 -1.11 -11.43 8.11
N TRP A 86 -0.50 -12.49 8.60
CA TRP A 86 -0.32 -13.72 7.84
C TRP A 86 -1.67 -14.33 7.50
N LEU A 87 -2.56 -14.48 8.49
CA LEU A 87 -3.91 -15.02 8.32
C LEU A 87 -4.78 -14.18 7.38
N ASP A 88 -4.67 -12.85 7.46
CA ASP A 88 -5.39 -11.95 6.54
C ASP A 88 -4.95 -12.19 5.09
N GLN A 89 -3.67 -12.47 4.86
CA GLN A 89 -3.14 -12.77 3.51
C GLN A 89 -3.50 -14.17 3.04
N THR A 90 -3.50 -15.16 3.94
CA THR A 90 -3.94 -16.51 3.59
C THR A 90 -5.41 -16.53 3.23
N SER A 91 -6.26 -15.85 4.03
CA SER A 91 -7.69 -15.68 3.75
C SER A 91 -7.94 -14.96 2.43
N LYS A 92 -7.28 -13.80 2.21
CA LYS A 92 -7.44 -12.99 0.99
C LYS A 92 -7.15 -13.75 -0.31
N HIS A 93 -6.28 -14.74 -0.25
CA HIS A 93 -5.80 -15.48 -1.41
C HIS A 93 -6.15 -16.96 -1.38
N LEU A 94 -7.05 -17.39 -0.49
CA LEU A 94 -7.51 -18.78 -0.35
C LEU A 94 -6.34 -19.77 -0.20
N ILE A 95 -5.32 -19.40 0.57
CA ILE A 95 -4.08 -20.16 0.69
C ILE A 95 -4.33 -21.46 1.48
N TYR A 96 -4.12 -22.61 0.84
CA TYR A 96 -4.47 -23.93 1.38
C TYR A 96 -3.46 -24.51 2.40
N ASN A 97 -2.20 -24.02 2.46
CA ASN A 97 -1.14 -24.60 3.32
C ASN A 97 -0.28 -23.52 4.01
N ASP A 98 -0.87 -22.36 4.31
CA ASP A 98 -0.19 -21.17 4.80
C ASP A 98 0.96 -20.63 3.92
N PHE A 99 1.32 -21.29 2.81
CA PHE A 99 2.39 -20.84 1.92
C PHE A 99 1.91 -19.76 0.93
N PRO A 100 2.57 -18.59 0.83
CA PRO A 100 2.21 -17.50 -0.07
C PRO A 100 1.99 -17.94 -1.52
N THR A 101 0.95 -17.40 -2.14
CA THR A 101 0.66 -17.65 -3.56
C THR A 101 1.37 -16.65 -4.46
N ILE A 102 1.66 -17.08 -5.69
CA ILE A 102 2.39 -16.28 -6.68
C ILE A 102 1.38 -15.61 -7.63
N SER A 103 1.65 -14.36 -7.99
CA SER A 103 0.92 -13.66 -9.04
C SER A 103 1.34 -14.11 -10.45
N LYS A 104 0.46 -13.95 -11.45
CA LYS A 104 0.81 -14.26 -12.86
C LYS A 104 2.11 -13.59 -13.34
N LYS A 105 2.37 -12.35 -12.91
CA LYS A 105 3.61 -11.63 -13.27
C LYS A 105 4.87 -12.28 -12.68
N GLN A 106 4.79 -12.79 -11.46
CA GLN A 106 5.90 -13.48 -10.82
C GLN A 106 6.07 -14.89 -11.41
N PHE A 107 4.96 -15.61 -11.67
CA PHE A 107 4.99 -16.93 -12.30
C PHE A 107 5.68 -16.91 -13.66
N ASN A 108 5.37 -15.92 -14.51
CA ASN A 108 6.01 -15.78 -15.83
C ASN A 108 7.52 -15.51 -15.77
N LYS A 109 8.06 -15.10 -14.61
CA LYS A 109 9.51 -14.89 -14.43
C LYS A 109 10.23 -16.14 -13.94
N LEU A 110 9.50 -17.22 -13.64
CA LEU A 110 10.07 -18.48 -13.18
C LEU A 110 10.55 -19.34 -14.34
N SER A 111 11.58 -20.14 -14.11
CA SER A 111 12.02 -21.21 -15.01
C SER A 111 10.91 -22.26 -15.19
N PHE A 112 10.97 -23.01 -16.31
CA PHE A 112 10.00 -24.07 -16.58
C PHE A 112 9.90 -25.08 -15.43
N LYS A 113 11.03 -25.49 -14.85
CA LYS A 113 11.08 -26.41 -13.71
C LYS A 113 10.38 -25.85 -12.46
N ALA A 114 10.55 -24.55 -12.19
CA ALA A 114 9.86 -23.87 -11.08
C ALA A 114 8.36 -23.68 -11.36
N GLN A 115 7.98 -23.44 -12.62
CA GLN A 115 6.57 -23.37 -13.01
C GLN A 115 5.83 -24.70 -12.79
N CYS A 116 6.49 -25.84 -13.03
CA CYS A 116 5.91 -27.17 -12.77
C CYS A 116 5.53 -27.39 -11.29
N LEU A 117 6.21 -26.72 -10.35
CA LEU A 117 5.90 -26.78 -8.92
C LEU A 117 4.72 -25.88 -8.54
N CYS A 118 4.13 -25.16 -9.50
CA CYS A 118 3.00 -24.28 -9.25
C CYS A 118 1.69 -24.87 -9.80
N THR A 119 0.55 -24.52 -9.19
CA THR A 119 -0.80 -24.87 -9.69
C THR A 119 -1.62 -23.62 -9.86
N ALA A 120 -2.14 -23.38 -11.06
CA ALA A 120 -3.05 -22.27 -11.30
C ALA A 120 -4.38 -22.48 -10.56
N PHE A 121 -4.92 -21.42 -9.99
CA PHE A 121 -6.27 -21.37 -9.46
C PHE A 121 -6.89 -19.99 -9.69
N GLN A 122 -8.21 -19.95 -9.66
CA GLN A 122 -8.96 -18.71 -9.78
C GLN A 122 -9.55 -18.33 -8.42
N PHE A 123 -9.51 -17.05 -8.10
CA PHE A 123 -10.17 -16.50 -6.94
C PHE A 123 -10.81 -15.15 -7.27
N ARG A 124 -11.86 -14.78 -6.53
CA ARG A 124 -12.43 -13.44 -6.61
C ARG A 124 -11.67 -12.52 -5.65
N ASN A 125 -11.18 -11.40 -6.16
CA ASN A 125 -10.54 -10.39 -5.31
C ASN A 125 -11.59 -9.59 -4.51
N ASN A 126 -11.12 -8.66 -3.67
CA ASN A 126 -11.99 -7.77 -2.88
C ASN A 126 -12.98 -6.94 -3.73
N PHE A 127 -12.72 -6.78 -5.04
CA PHE A 127 -13.62 -6.12 -6.00
C PHE A 127 -14.48 -7.13 -6.79
N LYS A 128 -14.68 -8.34 -6.25
CA LYS A 128 -15.43 -9.45 -6.87
C LYS A 128 -14.92 -9.88 -8.26
N LYS A 129 -13.76 -9.41 -8.72
CA LYS A 129 -13.16 -9.76 -10.02
C LYS A 129 -12.38 -11.05 -9.94
N LEU A 130 -12.62 -11.95 -10.89
CA LEU A 130 -11.84 -13.17 -11.06
C LEU A 130 -10.39 -12.84 -11.42
N LYS A 131 -9.46 -13.42 -10.67
CA LYS A 131 -8.02 -13.31 -10.87
C LYS A 131 -7.40 -14.70 -10.80
N ILE A 132 -6.40 -14.92 -11.65
CA ILE A 132 -5.60 -16.15 -11.63
C ILE A 132 -4.41 -15.93 -10.71
N ARG A 133 -4.19 -16.88 -9.81
CA ARG A 133 -3.00 -17.00 -8.97
C ARG A 133 -2.47 -18.43 -9.02
N PHE A 134 -1.29 -18.62 -8.45
CA PHE A 134 -0.60 -19.90 -8.48
C PHE A 134 -0.29 -20.35 -7.05
N TYR A 135 -0.80 -21.53 -6.67
CA TYR A 135 -0.34 -22.24 -5.48
C TYR A 135 1.06 -22.78 -5.72
N ILE A 136 1.85 -22.83 -4.66
CA ILE A 136 3.18 -23.42 -4.72
C ILE A 136 3.13 -24.77 -4.02
N ARG A 137 3.52 -25.82 -4.73
CA ARG A 137 3.61 -27.20 -4.25
C ARG A 137 5.03 -27.50 -3.82
N LEU A 138 5.49 -26.87 -2.73
CA LEU A 138 6.75 -27.27 -2.09
C LEU A 138 6.50 -28.48 -1.18
N PRO A 139 7.43 -29.44 -1.11
CA PRO A 139 7.36 -30.51 -0.14
C PRO A 139 7.43 -29.94 1.27
N LYS A 140 6.55 -30.41 2.18
CA LYS A 140 6.43 -29.91 3.57
C LYS A 140 7.76 -29.92 4.33
N GLY A 141 8.65 -30.87 4.01
CA GLY A 141 9.96 -30.99 4.64
C GLY A 141 10.95 -29.90 4.24
N ALA A 142 10.77 -29.24 3.09
CA ALA A 142 11.72 -28.26 2.54
C ALA A 142 11.58 -26.85 3.11
N TYR A 143 10.50 -26.55 3.83
CA TYR A 143 10.32 -25.25 4.47
C TYR A 143 9.73 -25.38 5.87
N ARG A 144 9.96 -24.35 6.69
CA ARG A 144 9.29 -24.14 7.97
C ARG A 144 8.81 -22.70 8.07
N ILE A 145 7.65 -22.50 8.69
CA ILE A 145 7.14 -21.18 9.03
C ILE A 145 7.44 -20.95 10.51
N LYS A 146 8.14 -19.87 10.84
CA LYS A 146 8.46 -19.55 12.24
C LYS A 146 8.28 -18.06 12.52
N HIS A 147 8.24 -17.73 13.81
CA HIS A 147 8.37 -16.34 14.24
C HIS A 147 9.84 -16.01 14.52
N ALA A 148 10.28 -14.85 14.06
CA ALA A 148 11.60 -14.30 14.33
C ALA A 148 11.47 -12.89 14.91
N ARG A 149 12.43 -12.46 15.73
CA ARG A 149 12.47 -11.09 16.24
C ARG A 149 12.87 -10.14 15.11
N ALA A 150 12.15 -9.03 14.97
CA ALA A 150 12.46 -7.98 14.02
C ALA A 150 13.27 -6.88 14.70
N TYR A 151 14.36 -6.46 14.07
CA TYR A 151 15.23 -5.41 14.54
C TYR A 151 15.39 -4.31 13.49
N ILE A 152 15.51 -3.08 13.94
CA ILE A 152 15.99 -1.96 13.14
C ILE A 152 17.50 -1.94 13.27
N THR A 153 18.20 -2.08 12.14
CA THR A 153 19.66 -1.98 12.05
C THR A 153 20.10 -0.63 11.52
N HIS A 154 19.20 0.12 10.88
CA HIS A 154 19.51 1.39 10.23
C HIS A 154 18.52 2.48 10.65
N ARG A 155 19.03 3.67 10.98
CA ARG A 155 18.23 4.87 11.24
C ARG A 155 18.37 5.84 10.09
N LYS A 156 17.28 6.51 9.71
CA LYS A 156 17.31 7.54 8.68
C LYS A 156 18.15 8.74 9.14
N ARG A 157 19.03 9.26 8.28
CA ARG A 157 19.70 10.56 8.51
C ARG A 157 18.67 11.67 8.48
N ILE A 158 18.77 12.59 9.42
CA ILE A 158 17.88 13.74 9.53
C ILE A 158 18.75 14.99 9.41
N ASP A 159 18.37 15.88 8.50
CA ASP A 159 18.93 17.22 8.42
C ASP A 159 17.91 18.20 9.03
N PRO A 160 18.20 18.77 10.22
CA PRO A 160 17.29 19.68 10.89
C PRO A 160 16.94 20.91 10.04
N LEU A 161 17.84 21.36 9.16
CA LEU A 161 17.61 22.52 8.32
C LEU A 161 16.52 22.22 7.27
N LEU A 162 16.61 21.05 6.62
CA LEU A 162 15.61 20.62 5.64
C LEU A 162 14.23 20.41 6.26
N ASP A 163 14.17 19.86 7.47
CA ASP A 163 12.90 19.66 8.18
C ASP A 163 12.31 21.00 8.64
N SER A 164 13.13 21.91 9.16
CA SER A 164 12.68 23.26 9.52
C SER A 164 12.14 24.05 8.31
N GLU A 165 12.82 23.94 7.15
CA GLU A 165 12.38 24.59 5.92
C GLU A 165 11.06 23.99 5.41
N TRP A 166 10.91 22.67 5.50
CA TRP A 166 9.67 21.99 5.14
C TRP A 166 8.49 22.52 5.96
N ASP A 167 8.68 22.64 7.28
CA ASP A 167 7.67 23.13 8.22
C ASP A 167 7.32 24.59 7.95
N LEU A 168 8.31 25.44 7.68
CA LEU A 168 8.10 26.84 7.33
C LEU A 168 7.27 26.98 6.04
N ILE A 169 7.57 26.16 5.02
CA ILE A 169 6.78 26.12 3.78
C ILE A 169 5.35 25.60 4.05
N ALA A 170 5.19 24.61 4.93
CA ALA A 170 3.87 24.09 5.29
C ALA A 170 3.02 25.19 5.95
N GLN A 171 3.58 25.92 6.92
CA GLN A 171 2.93 27.06 7.57
C GLN A 171 2.57 28.17 6.57
N GLN A 172 3.45 28.47 5.61
CA GLN A 172 3.15 29.45 4.55
C GLN A 172 1.96 29.04 3.69
N LEU A 173 1.86 27.75 3.34
CA LEU A 173 0.75 27.23 2.53
C LEU A 173 -0.58 27.17 3.29
N GLU A 174 -0.55 27.21 4.62
CA GLU A 174 -1.75 27.25 5.48
C GLU A 174 -2.34 28.65 5.64
N LYS A 175 -1.56 29.71 5.35
CA LYS A 175 -2.07 31.09 5.39
C LYS A 175 -3.30 31.24 4.49
N PRO A 176 -4.32 32.02 4.89
CA PRO A 176 -5.61 32.10 4.19
C PRO A 176 -5.47 32.52 2.72
N GLU A 177 -4.47 33.35 2.41
CA GLU A 177 -4.14 33.83 1.06
C GLU A 177 -3.70 32.72 0.10
N TYR A 178 -2.95 31.73 0.62
CA TYR A 178 -2.37 30.64 -0.15
C TYR A 178 -3.16 29.34 -0.02
N TYR A 179 -3.88 29.16 1.09
CA TYR A 179 -4.59 27.93 1.44
C TYR A 179 -5.57 27.47 0.37
N THR A 180 -6.43 28.38 -0.11
CA THR A 180 -7.46 28.03 -1.13
C THR A 180 -6.82 27.53 -2.43
N ILE A 181 -5.71 28.16 -2.83
CA ILE A 181 -4.93 27.77 -4.01
C ILE A 181 -4.20 26.45 -3.74
N ALA A 182 -3.53 26.31 -2.60
CA ALA A 182 -2.80 25.11 -2.23
C ALA A 182 -3.72 23.88 -2.11
N LYS A 183 -4.93 24.05 -1.57
CA LYS A 183 -5.96 23.01 -1.47
C LYS A 183 -6.52 22.63 -2.84
N SER A 184 -6.62 23.56 -3.79
CA SER A 184 -7.11 23.28 -5.15
C SER A 184 -6.25 22.27 -5.91
N TYR A 185 -4.97 22.13 -5.56
CA TYR A 185 -4.08 21.09 -6.11
C TYR A 185 -4.46 19.67 -5.67
N TYR A 186 -5.11 19.54 -4.51
CA TYR A 186 -5.63 18.25 -4.04
C TYR A 186 -7.08 18.10 -4.48
N LYS A 187 -7.33 17.18 -5.42
CA LYS A 187 -8.67 16.90 -5.95
C LYS A 187 -9.63 16.31 -4.90
N TYR A 188 -9.10 15.83 -3.77
CA TYR A 188 -9.91 15.27 -2.69
C TYR A 188 -10.49 16.39 -1.84
N ARG A 189 -11.81 16.55 -1.92
CA ARG A 189 -12.55 17.39 -0.97
C ARG A 189 -12.69 16.62 0.32
N ASP A 190 -11.86 17.00 1.29
CA ASP A 190 -12.03 16.61 2.67
C ASP A 190 -13.23 17.38 3.26
N ASN A 191 -14.29 16.64 3.61
CA ASN A 191 -15.51 17.18 4.21
C ASN A 191 -15.48 17.13 5.75
N TRP A 192 -14.39 16.68 6.36
CA TRP A 192 -14.30 16.42 7.80
C TRP A 192 -14.48 17.70 8.64
N HIS A 193 -14.15 18.87 8.07
CA HIS A 193 -14.36 20.18 8.73
C HIS A 193 -15.79 20.75 8.58
N LEU A 194 -16.70 20.07 7.87
CA LEU A 194 -18.09 20.51 7.76
C LEU A 194 -18.89 20.01 8.96
N SER A 195 -19.89 20.79 9.41
CA SER A 195 -20.84 20.30 10.41
C SER A 195 -21.54 19.03 9.94
N GLU A 196 -21.89 18.14 10.87
CA GLU A 196 -22.54 16.86 10.56
C GLU A 196 -23.77 17.03 9.66
N TYR A 197 -24.56 18.08 9.90
CA TYR A 197 -25.70 18.43 9.07
C TYR A 197 -25.31 18.73 7.61
N LYS A 198 -24.27 19.53 7.38
CA LYS A 198 -23.77 19.84 6.03
C LYS A 198 -23.20 18.58 5.36
N GLN A 199 -22.53 17.71 6.11
CA GLN A 199 -22.04 16.43 5.60
C GLN A 199 -23.19 15.52 5.16
N LYS A 200 -24.22 15.32 6.00
CA LYS A 200 -25.43 14.55 5.69
C LYS A 200 -26.13 15.12 4.45
N LYS A 201 -26.37 16.44 4.40
CA LYS A 201 -27.00 17.10 3.24
C LYS A 201 -26.25 16.88 1.93
N LEU A 202 -24.92 16.90 1.95
CA LEU A 202 -24.09 16.60 0.77
C LEU A 202 -24.16 15.12 0.37
N GLN A 203 -24.18 14.21 1.34
CA GLN A 203 -24.38 12.78 1.09
C GLN A 203 -25.75 12.53 0.45
N THR A 204 -26.83 13.09 1.01
CA THR A 204 -28.19 12.99 0.46
C THR A 204 -28.25 13.56 -0.96
N LYS A 205 -27.69 14.74 -1.20
CA LYS A 205 -27.68 15.35 -2.55
C LYS A 205 -26.92 14.50 -3.57
N LYS A 206 -25.81 13.88 -3.15
CA LYS A 206 -25.03 12.97 -4.00
C LYS A 206 -25.81 11.70 -4.31
N HIS A 207 -26.52 11.16 -3.33
CA HIS A 207 -27.40 9.99 -3.46
C HIS A 207 -28.57 10.28 -4.40
N LEU A 208 -29.30 11.38 -4.20
CA LEU A 208 -30.37 11.85 -5.10
C LEU A 208 -29.88 12.06 -6.53
N LYS A 209 -28.67 12.62 -6.71
CA LYS A 209 -28.08 12.78 -8.05
C LYS A 209 -27.69 11.45 -8.70
N ALA A 210 -27.33 10.43 -7.92
CA ALA A 210 -27.08 9.09 -8.44
C ALA A 210 -28.38 8.42 -8.88
N LEU A 211 -29.46 8.57 -8.10
CA LEU A 211 -30.80 8.06 -8.42
C LEU A 211 -31.34 8.59 -9.76
N LYS A 212 -31.02 9.83 -10.13
CA LYS A 212 -31.38 10.41 -11.45
C LYS A 212 -30.82 9.65 -12.66
N LYS A 213 -29.87 8.72 -12.46
CA LYS A 213 -29.30 7.90 -13.55
C LYS A 213 -30.08 6.61 -13.81
N HIS A 214 -31.05 6.30 -12.96
CA HIS A 214 -31.86 5.08 -13.04
C HIS A 214 -33.29 5.44 -13.45
N ASN A 215 -33.99 4.49 -14.08
CA ASN A 215 -35.38 4.70 -14.47
C ASN A 215 -36.27 4.77 -13.21
N LEU A 216 -37.31 5.60 -13.28
CA LEU A 216 -38.22 5.87 -12.16
C LEU A 216 -38.88 4.60 -11.62
N LYS A 217 -39.23 3.66 -12.50
CA LYS A 217 -39.78 2.35 -12.12
C LYS A 217 -38.80 1.50 -11.29
N ASP A 218 -37.52 1.54 -11.63
CA ASP A 218 -36.49 0.78 -10.91
C ASP A 218 -36.18 1.41 -9.54
N VAL A 219 -36.29 2.74 -9.43
CA VAL A 219 -36.19 3.47 -8.15
C VAL A 219 -37.37 3.17 -7.24
N ILE A 220 -38.60 3.15 -7.79
CA ILE A 220 -39.84 2.91 -7.02
C ILE A 220 -39.91 1.45 -6.53
N ASN A 221 -39.48 0.50 -7.35
CA ASN A 221 -39.51 -0.93 -7.01
C ASN A 221 -38.30 -1.38 -6.17
N ASP A 222 -37.41 -0.46 -5.79
CA ASP A 222 -36.19 -0.71 -5.02
C ASP A 222 -35.28 -1.83 -5.60
N THR A 223 -35.37 -2.07 -6.91
CA THR A 223 -34.60 -3.11 -7.62
C THR A 223 -33.16 -2.69 -7.93
N ILE A 224 -32.78 -1.47 -7.53
CA ILE A 224 -31.43 -0.93 -7.73
C ILE A 224 -30.48 -1.65 -6.77
N LEU A 225 -29.57 -2.46 -7.32
CA LEU A 225 -28.47 -3.04 -6.57
C LEU A 225 -27.55 -1.92 -6.06
N TRP A 226 -27.70 -1.57 -4.79
CA TRP A 226 -26.88 -0.57 -4.09
C TRP A 226 -25.44 -1.03 -3.86
N GLU A 227 -25.19 -2.33 -4.03
CA GLU A 227 -23.86 -2.90 -4.04
C GLU A 227 -23.14 -2.59 -5.36
N ARG A 228 -22.12 -1.72 -5.29
CA ARG A 228 -21.17 -1.57 -6.40
C ARG A 228 -20.45 -2.90 -6.65
N ASN A 229 -20.61 -3.46 -7.86
CA ASN A 229 -19.63 -4.40 -8.43
C ASN A 229 -18.27 -3.72 -8.65
#